data_AF-A0A642UH90-F1
#
_entry.id   AF-A0A642UH90-F1
#
_cell.length_a   1.000
_cell.length_b   1.000
_cell.length_c   1.000
_cell.angle_alpha   90.00
_cell.angle_beta   90.00
_cell.angle_gamma   90.00
#
_symmetry.space_group_name_H-M   'P 1'
#
loop_
_entity.id
_entity.type
_entity.pdbx_description
1 polymer ?
#
loop_
_entity_poly.entity_id
_entity_poly.type
_entity_poly.pdbx_seq_one_letter_code
_entity_poly.pdbx_strand_id
1 'polypeptide(L)'
;MVGAKRVRRGHYMAYRFISSFITYFWFSLIYSLMSLAFQIEMTRAYGHAGFMVYWMTNWMTMTAVGTVIEIAALMLTLYFPTLLGFWLIFWVISNVSPTYTPMTLTANLYRYRYSFPSYNAYECTKMILFNTHKGHIGWCYGIIAAWIIVMNIILYFCIDLFIKKMSRKAQQAAMRTDEKKG
;
A
#
# COMPACT_ATOMS: atom_id res chain seq x y z
N MET A 1 24.48 16.81 27.12
CA MET A 1 24.89 15.93 26.01
C MET A 1 24.10 14.62 26.11
N VAL A 2 22.93 14.54 25.47
CA VAL A 2 22.18 13.28 25.39
C VAL A 2 22.75 12.53 24.19
N GLY A 3 23.47 11.45 24.47
CA GLY A 3 24.01 10.55 23.46
C GLY A 3 22.89 9.87 22.69
N ALA A 4 22.38 10.55 21.66
CA ALA A 4 21.52 9.92 20.67
C ALA A 4 22.41 8.91 19.92
N LYS A 5 22.38 7.65 20.36
CA LYS A 5 22.91 6.52 19.59
C LYS A 5 22.40 6.72 18.16
N ARG A 6 23.34 6.92 17.24
CA ARG A 6 23.09 6.99 15.81
C ARG A 6 22.51 5.64 15.39
N VAL A 7 21.20 5.44 15.58
CA VAL A 7 20.53 4.21 15.16
C VAL A 7 20.84 4.07 13.68
N ARG A 8 21.59 3.03 13.34
CA ARG A 8 22.05 2.78 11.98
C ARG A 8 20.79 2.77 11.11
N ARG A 9 20.73 3.67 10.12
CA ARG A 9 19.53 4.01 9.34
C ARG A 9 18.72 2.78 8.87
N GLY A 10 19.43 1.69 8.55
CA GLY A 10 18.84 0.41 8.20
C GLY A 10 17.96 -0.24 9.28
N HIS A 11 18.28 -0.13 10.57
CA HIS A 11 17.45 -0.70 11.65
C HIS A 11 16.13 0.06 11.80
N TYR A 12 16.14 1.38 11.65
CA TYR A 12 14.92 2.19 11.69
C TYR A 12 14.01 1.88 10.50
N MET A 13 14.59 1.75 9.31
CA MET A 13 13.86 1.37 8.09
C MET A 13 13.29 -0.05 8.20
N ALA A 14 14.10 -1.02 8.65
CA ALA A 14 13.67 -2.40 8.83
C ALA A 14 12.55 -2.53 9.87
N TYR A 15 12.70 -1.87 11.03
CA TYR A 15 11.66 -1.86 12.07
C TYR A 15 10.33 -1.31 11.53
N ARG A 16 10.38 -0.21 10.78
CA ARG A 16 9.18 0.39 10.21
C ARG A 16 8.51 -0.51 9.19
N PHE A 17 9.30 -1.07 8.27
CA PHE A 17 8.81 -1.99 7.25
C PHE A 17 8.16 -3.24 7.87
N ILE A 18 8.83 -3.85 8.84
CA ILE A 18 8.33 -5.02 9.57
C ILE A 18 7.05 -4.66 10.34
N SER A 19 7.01 -3.51 11.00
CA SER A 19 5.80 -3.08 11.73
C SER A 19 4.59 -2.92 10.81
N SER A 20 4.74 -2.24 9.67
CA SER A 20 3.63 -2.08 8.70
C SER A 20 3.21 -3.43 8.10
N PHE A 21 4.17 -4.31 7.79
CA PHE A 21 3.89 -5.66 7.28
C PHE A 21 3.09 -6.52 8.26
N ILE A 22 3.48 -6.52 9.53
CA ILE A 22 2.78 -7.26 10.59
C ILE A 22 1.37 -6.71 10.78
N THR A 23 1.22 -5.37 10.82
CA THR A 23 -0.10 -4.75 10.96
C THR A 23 -1.02 -5.13 9.79
N TYR A 24 -0.55 -5.03 8.55
CA TYR A 24 -1.34 -5.43 7.37
C TYR A 24 -1.66 -6.93 7.36
N PHE A 25 -0.76 -7.78 7.85
CA PHE A 25 -1.00 -9.21 8.01
C PHE A 25 -2.19 -9.48 8.93
N TRP A 26 -2.23 -8.86 10.11
CA TRP A 26 -3.35 -9.01 11.04
C TRP A 26 -4.66 -8.40 10.52
N PHE A 27 -4.60 -7.21 9.91
CA PHE A 27 -5.79 -6.59 9.32
C PHE A 27 -6.39 -7.44 8.20
N SER A 28 -5.56 -7.97 7.30
CA SER A 28 -6.02 -8.85 6.23
C SER A 28 -6.62 -10.15 6.77
N LEU A 29 -6.08 -10.69 7.88
CA LEU A 29 -6.60 -11.89 8.53
C LEU A 29 -8.01 -11.63 9.08
N ILE A 30 -8.20 -10.56 9.87
CA ILE A 30 -9.51 -10.19 10.44
C ILE A 30 -10.52 -9.94 9.31
N TYR A 31 -10.11 -9.23 8.25
CA TYR A 31 -10.96 -8.99 7.08
C TYR A 31 -11.38 -10.30 6.40
N SER A 32 -10.44 -11.23 6.18
CA SER A 32 -10.74 -12.53 5.58
C SER A 32 -11.62 -13.42 6.46
N LEU A 33 -11.44 -13.37 7.79
CA LEU A 33 -12.27 -14.08 8.76
C LEU A 33 -13.69 -13.51 8.81
N MET A 34 -13.84 -12.20 8.67
CA MET A 34 -15.15 -11.56 8.56
C MET A 34 -15.88 -12.04 7.30
N SER A 35 -15.19 -12.07 6.15
CA SER A 35 -15.74 -12.63 4.91
C SER A 35 -16.14 -14.11 5.05
N LEU A 36 -15.38 -14.90 5.83
CA LEU A 36 -15.73 -16.29 6.14
C LEU A 36 -16.95 -16.39 7.06
N ALA A 37 -17.08 -15.48 8.04
CA ALA A 37 -18.21 -15.43 8.96
C ALA A 37 -19.53 -15.09 8.23
N PHE A 38 -19.47 -14.31 7.15
CA PHE A 38 -20.61 -14.08 6.24
C PHE A 38 -20.92 -15.27 5.31
N GLN A 39 -20.32 -16.43 5.56
CA GLN A 39 -20.56 -17.68 4.82
C GLN A 39 -20.29 -17.59 3.31
N ILE A 40 -19.26 -16.83 2.92
CA ILE A 40 -18.82 -16.80 1.53
C ILE A 40 -18.16 -18.15 1.19
N GLU A 41 -18.74 -18.89 0.24
CA GLU A 41 -18.22 -20.18 -0.23
C GLU A 41 -16.88 -20.01 -0.97
N MET A 42 -15.76 -20.07 -0.25
CA MET A 42 -14.40 -20.01 -0.85
C MET A 42 -13.87 -21.36 -1.34
N THR A 43 -14.64 -22.44 -1.14
CA THR A 43 -14.20 -23.82 -1.40
C THR A 43 -14.28 -24.20 -2.89
N ARG A 44 -14.98 -23.42 -3.73
CA ARG A 44 -15.32 -23.80 -5.11
C ARG A 44 -14.13 -23.88 -6.07
N ALA A 45 -13.11 -23.02 -5.94
CA ALA A 45 -11.97 -23.02 -6.88
C ALA A 45 -10.74 -23.81 -6.41
N TYR A 46 -10.48 -23.81 -5.09
CA TYR A 46 -9.24 -24.34 -4.49
C TYR A 46 -9.47 -25.28 -3.30
N GLY A 47 -10.71 -25.69 -3.01
CA GLY A 47 -11.01 -26.55 -1.86
C GLY A 47 -10.64 -25.87 -0.54
N HIS A 48 -10.03 -26.61 0.38
CA HIS A 48 -9.59 -26.10 1.69
C HIS A 48 -8.52 -24.99 1.61
N ALA A 49 -7.80 -24.87 0.49
CA ALA A 49 -6.78 -23.83 0.32
C ALA A 49 -7.37 -22.46 -0.14
N GLY A 50 -8.66 -22.40 -0.51
CA GLY A 50 -9.29 -21.18 -1.02
C GLY A 50 -9.25 -20.01 -0.04
N PHE A 51 -9.41 -20.30 1.26
CA PHE A 51 -9.29 -19.28 2.32
C PHE A 51 -7.89 -18.68 2.39
N MET A 52 -6.85 -19.52 2.34
CA MET A 52 -5.46 -19.07 2.42
C MET A 52 -5.09 -18.21 1.20
N VAL A 53 -5.52 -18.61 0.00
CA VAL A 53 -5.27 -17.84 -1.23
C VAL A 53 -6.01 -16.49 -1.18
N TYR A 54 -7.27 -16.48 -0.73
CA TYR A 54 -8.04 -15.25 -0.56
C TYR A 54 -7.38 -14.30 0.44
N TRP A 55 -6.96 -14.82 1.60
CA TRP A 55 -6.26 -14.05 2.62
C TRP A 55 -4.95 -13.46 2.12
N MET A 56 -4.10 -14.26 1.44
CA MET A 56 -2.84 -13.77 0.87
C MET A 56 -3.06 -12.71 -0.21
N THR A 57 -4.14 -12.82 -0.98
CA THR A 57 -4.53 -11.78 -1.98
C THR A 57 -4.83 -10.46 -1.31
N ASN A 58 -5.64 -10.49 -0.24
CA ASN A 58 -6.01 -9.30 0.52
C ASN A 58 -4.78 -8.68 1.17
N TRP A 59 -3.90 -9.51 1.73
CA TRP A 59 -2.64 -9.06 2.31
C TRP A 59 -1.75 -8.34 1.30
N MET A 60 -1.48 -8.97 0.14
CA MET A 60 -0.68 -8.35 -0.92
C MET A 60 -1.29 -7.03 -1.42
N THR A 61 -2.61 -6.97 -1.53
CA THR A 61 -3.33 -5.76 -1.97
C THR A 61 -3.22 -4.64 -0.94
N MET A 62 -3.43 -4.95 0.35
CA MET A 62 -3.27 -3.99 1.44
C MET A 62 -1.83 -3.46 1.53
N THR A 63 -0.84 -4.33 1.36
CA THR A 63 0.56 -3.92 1.31
C THR A 63 0.83 -2.99 0.14
N ALA A 64 0.37 -3.33 -1.07
CA ALA A 64 0.58 -2.49 -2.27
C ALA A 64 -0.03 -1.09 -2.11
N VAL A 65 -1.28 -1.00 -1.64
CA VAL A 65 -1.98 0.28 -1.46
C VAL A 65 -1.42 1.06 -0.26
N GLY A 66 -1.10 0.36 0.83
CA GLY A 66 -0.54 0.93 2.05
C GLY A 66 0.82 1.58 1.83
N THR A 67 1.72 0.93 1.09
CA THR A 67 3.04 1.50 0.76
C THR A 67 2.92 2.79 -0.05
N VAL A 68 1.97 2.90 -0.98
CA VAL A 68 1.73 4.15 -1.74
C VAL A 68 1.30 5.29 -0.81
N ILE A 69 0.39 4.99 0.13
CA ILE A 69 -0.07 5.97 1.11
C ILE A 69 1.09 6.43 2.00
N GLU A 70 1.96 5.52 2.44
CA GLU A 70 3.14 5.86 3.23
C GLU A 70 4.12 6.77 2.47
N ILE A 71 4.39 6.46 1.19
CA ILE A 71 5.24 7.30 0.32
C ILE A 71 4.65 8.70 0.21
N ALA A 72 3.35 8.79 -0.08
CA ALA A 72 2.68 10.07 -0.22
C ALA A 72 2.65 10.86 1.08
N ALA A 73 2.44 10.20 2.22
CA ALA A 73 2.52 10.83 3.53
C ALA A 73 3.92 11.44 3.75
N LEU A 74 5.00 10.69 3.51
CA LEU A 74 6.38 11.19 3.65
C LEU A 74 6.67 12.39 2.73
N MET A 75 6.20 12.33 1.48
CA MET A 75 6.39 13.40 0.50
C MET A 75 5.56 14.65 0.87
N LEU A 76 4.27 14.48 1.18
CA LEU A 76 3.38 15.60 1.46
C LEU A 76 3.70 16.26 2.81
N THR A 77 4.07 15.51 3.84
CA THR A 77 4.55 16.09 5.12
C THR A 77 5.76 17.01 4.91
N LEU A 78 6.59 16.77 3.89
CA LEU A 78 7.78 17.57 3.62
C LEU A 78 7.49 18.90 2.93
N TYR A 79 6.48 18.92 2.05
CA TYR A 79 6.11 20.07 1.22
C TYR A 79 4.87 20.80 1.78
N PHE A 80 3.74 20.10 1.93
CA PHE A 80 2.45 20.68 2.35
C PHE A 80 1.63 19.68 3.19
N PRO A 81 1.64 19.77 4.53
CA PRO A 81 0.99 18.79 5.41
C PRO A 81 -0.54 18.76 5.26
N THR A 82 -1.18 19.87 4.89
CA THR A 82 -2.64 19.97 4.73
C THR A 82 -3.18 19.18 3.53
N LEU A 83 -2.35 18.91 2.52
CA LEU A 83 -2.79 18.24 1.29
C LEU A 83 -2.89 16.70 1.43
N LEU A 84 -2.46 16.14 2.56
CA LEU A 84 -2.46 14.69 2.79
C LEU A 84 -3.87 14.10 2.72
N GLY A 85 -4.86 14.75 3.36
CA GLY A 85 -6.25 14.29 3.34
C GLY A 85 -6.84 14.25 1.93
N PHE A 86 -6.55 15.27 1.12
CA PHE A 86 -6.98 15.31 -0.28
C PHE A 86 -6.37 14.17 -1.11
N TRP A 87 -5.06 13.90 -0.91
CA TRP A 87 -4.38 12.81 -1.58
C TRP A 87 -4.98 11.44 -1.24
N LEU A 88 -5.29 11.19 0.04
CA LEU A 88 -5.91 9.93 0.46
C LEU A 88 -7.25 9.68 -0.26
N ILE A 89 -8.11 10.71 -0.32
CA ILE A 89 -9.41 10.61 -0.98
C ILE A 89 -9.22 10.36 -2.49
N PHE A 90 -8.34 11.13 -3.13
CA PHE A 90 -8.02 10.97 -4.55
C PHE A 90 -7.51 9.55 -4.86
N TRP A 91 -6.61 9.03 -4.01
CA TRP A 91 -6.02 7.71 -4.19
C TRP A 91 -7.07 6.59 -4.04
N VAL A 92 -7.92 6.66 -3.01
CA VAL A 92 -8.97 5.66 -2.78
C VAL A 92 -9.98 5.67 -3.93
N ILE A 93 -10.47 6.86 -4.34
CA ILE A 93 -11.45 6.97 -5.42
C ILE A 93 -10.87 6.42 -6.73
N SER A 94 -9.66 6.84 -7.10
CA SER A 94 -9.02 6.39 -8.35
C SER A 94 -8.79 4.86 -8.39
N ASN A 95 -8.52 4.24 -7.24
CA ASN A 95 -8.35 2.78 -7.13
C ASN A 95 -9.69 2.02 -7.16
N VAL A 96 -10.75 2.60 -6.62
CA VAL A 96 -12.04 1.91 -6.40
C VAL A 96 -13.02 2.15 -7.55
N SER A 97 -13.01 3.33 -8.19
CA SER A 97 -13.84 3.66 -9.35
C SER A 97 -13.85 2.62 -10.48
N PRO A 98 -12.70 2.06 -10.92
CA PRO A 98 -12.71 1.12 -12.04
C PRO A 98 -13.24 -0.27 -11.70
N THR A 99 -13.50 -0.57 -10.42
CA THR A 99 -13.89 -1.91 -9.95
C THR A 99 -15.37 -2.20 -10.18
N TYR A 100 -16.21 -1.17 -10.27
CA TYR A 100 -17.67 -1.34 -10.30
C TYR A 100 -18.25 -1.62 -11.69
N THR A 101 -17.52 -1.36 -12.77
CA THR A 101 -18.05 -1.48 -14.14
C THR A 101 -17.40 -2.64 -14.90
N PRO A 102 -18.20 -3.55 -15.50
CA PRO A 102 -17.67 -4.61 -16.34
C PRO A 102 -17.04 -4.02 -17.60
N MET A 103 -16.00 -4.70 -18.12
CA MET A 103 -15.15 -4.11 -19.15
C MET A 103 -15.87 -3.72 -20.43
N THR A 104 -16.95 -4.42 -20.75
CA THR A 104 -17.76 -4.24 -21.95
C THR A 104 -18.56 -2.94 -21.94
N LEU A 105 -18.79 -2.34 -20.78
CA LEU A 105 -19.58 -1.12 -20.63
C LEU A 105 -18.72 0.14 -20.38
N THR A 106 -17.39 0.01 -20.27
CA THR A 106 -16.53 1.12 -19.88
C THR A 106 -15.88 1.83 -21.06
N ALA A 107 -15.86 3.16 -21.05
CA ALA A 107 -15.12 3.97 -22.02
C ALA A 107 -13.60 3.69 -21.97
N ASN A 108 -12.90 3.93 -23.09
CA ASN A 108 -11.47 3.65 -23.23
C ASN A 108 -10.58 4.28 -22.13
N LEU A 109 -10.99 5.42 -21.55
CA LEU A 109 -10.27 6.08 -20.47
C LEU A 109 -10.08 5.16 -19.24
N TYR A 110 -11.09 4.37 -18.88
CA TYR A 110 -11.02 3.48 -17.72
C TYR A 110 -10.14 2.24 -17.93
N ARG A 111 -9.50 2.10 -19.10
CA ARG A 111 -8.50 1.04 -19.34
C ARG A 111 -7.27 1.19 -18.44
N TYR A 112 -7.02 2.34 -17.83
CA TYR A 112 -5.96 2.49 -16.83
C TYR A 112 -6.10 1.48 -15.67
N ARG A 113 -7.30 0.95 -15.43
CA ARG A 113 -7.59 0.00 -14.35
C ARG A 113 -6.71 -1.25 -14.34
N TYR A 114 -6.23 -1.69 -15.50
CA TYR A 114 -5.34 -2.87 -15.58
C TYR A 114 -4.07 -2.70 -14.78
N SER A 115 -3.61 -1.46 -14.61
CA SER A 115 -2.41 -1.15 -13.85
C SER A 115 -2.69 -0.97 -12.37
N PHE A 116 -3.94 -0.84 -11.89
CA PHE A 116 -4.20 -0.55 -10.48
C PHE A 116 -4.31 -1.84 -9.64
N PRO A 117 -3.77 -1.84 -8.40
CA PRO A 117 -3.76 -3.03 -7.54
C PRO A 117 -5.18 -3.48 -7.16
N SER A 118 -6.10 -2.55 -6.87
CA SER A 118 -7.47 -2.89 -6.44
C SER A 118 -8.29 -3.60 -7.51
N TYR A 119 -8.15 -3.22 -8.78
CA TYR A 119 -8.82 -3.89 -9.88
C TYR A 119 -8.32 -5.33 -10.05
N ASN A 120 -7.00 -5.51 -10.05
CA ASN A 120 -6.39 -6.84 -10.14
C ASN A 120 -6.74 -7.74 -8.95
N ALA A 121 -6.83 -7.17 -7.75
CA ALA A 121 -7.25 -7.89 -6.54
C ALA A 121 -8.72 -8.36 -6.61
N TYR A 122 -9.60 -7.51 -7.15
CA TYR A 122 -11.01 -7.84 -7.35
C TYR A 122 -11.18 -8.95 -8.39
N GLU A 123 -10.47 -8.87 -9.53
CA GLU A 123 -10.46 -9.93 -10.53
C GLU A 123 -9.93 -11.24 -9.95
N CYS A 124 -8.81 -11.23 -9.20
CA CYS A 124 -8.32 -12.41 -8.48
C CYS A 124 -9.38 -13.00 -7.54
N THR A 125 -10.04 -12.15 -6.74
CA THR A 125 -11.08 -12.58 -5.79
C THR A 125 -12.25 -13.25 -6.50
N LYS A 126 -12.74 -12.68 -7.60
CA LYS A 126 -13.80 -13.32 -8.40
C LYS A 126 -13.39 -14.69 -8.92
N MET A 127 -12.14 -14.82 -9.38
CA MET A 127 -11.62 -16.11 -9.88
C MET A 127 -11.49 -17.14 -8.75
N ILE A 128 -11.09 -16.73 -7.55
CA ILE A 128 -11.00 -17.58 -6.35
C ILE A 128 -12.40 -18.04 -5.89
N LEU A 129 -13.39 -17.17 -5.92
CA LEU A 129 -14.75 -17.48 -5.45
C LEU A 129 -15.57 -18.29 -6.46
N PHE A 130 -15.51 -17.91 -7.74
CA PHE A 130 -16.40 -18.45 -8.77
C PHE A 130 -15.74 -19.43 -9.74
N ASN A 131 -14.43 -19.71 -9.59
CA ASN A 131 -13.67 -20.62 -10.45
C ASN A 131 -13.84 -20.32 -11.97
N THR A 132 -14.03 -19.05 -12.33
CA THR A 132 -14.48 -18.69 -13.69
C THR A 132 -13.37 -18.83 -14.73
N HIS A 133 -12.13 -18.40 -14.45
CA HIS A 133 -11.05 -18.45 -15.44
C HIS A 133 -9.65 -18.48 -14.81
N LYS A 134 -8.96 -19.63 -14.85
CA LYS A 134 -7.66 -19.83 -14.17
C LYS A 134 -6.45 -19.24 -14.90
N GLY A 135 -6.57 -18.93 -16.20
CA GLY A 135 -5.43 -18.47 -17.03
C GLY A 135 -4.90 -17.07 -16.71
N HIS A 136 -5.74 -16.19 -16.16
CA HIS A 136 -5.39 -14.79 -15.89
C HIS A 136 -4.95 -14.49 -14.44
N ILE A 137 -5.07 -15.47 -13.55
CA ILE A 137 -4.74 -15.31 -12.11
C ILE A 137 -3.26 -14.93 -11.92
N GLY A 138 -2.35 -15.60 -12.63
CA GLY A 138 -0.91 -15.35 -12.53
C GLY A 138 -0.51 -13.94 -12.96
N TRP A 139 -1.18 -13.40 -13.99
CA TRP A 139 -0.97 -12.03 -14.46
C TRP A 139 -1.41 -10.99 -13.43
N CYS A 140 -2.60 -11.18 -12.84
CA CYS A 140 -3.11 -10.26 -11.83
C CYS A 140 -2.23 -10.25 -10.57
N TYR A 141 -1.79 -11.42 -10.08
CA TYR A 141 -0.82 -11.48 -8.97
C TYR A 141 0.54 -10.89 -9.34
N GLY A 142 1.00 -11.10 -10.58
CA GLY A 142 2.24 -10.52 -11.07
C GLY A 142 2.22 -8.99 -11.02
N ILE A 143 1.12 -8.36 -11.42
CA ILE A 143 0.95 -6.90 -11.35
C ILE A 143 0.96 -6.43 -9.90
N ILE A 144 0.23 -7.10 -8.99
CA ILE A 144 0.21 -6.73 -7.57
C ILE A 144 1.61 -6.86 -6.96
N ALA A 145 2.34 -7.94 -7.26
CA ALA A 145 3.71 -8.14 -6.81
C ALA A 145 4.66 -7.07 -7.36
N ALA A 146 4.53 -6.71 -8.64
CA ALA A 146 5.30 -5.63 -9.24
C ALA A 146 5.06 -4.29 -8.53
N TRP A 147 3.81 -3.99 -8.16
CA TRP A 147 3.50 -2.81 -7.36
C TRP A 147 4.20 -2.82 -5.99
N ILE A 148 4.16 -3.95 -5.29
CA ILE A 148 4.84 -4.08 -3.99
C ILE A 148 6.34 -3.81 -4.15
N ILE A 149 7.00 -4.42 -5.14
CA ILE A 149 8.44 -4.27 -5.35
C ILE A 149 8.80 -2.83 -5.72
N VAL A 150 8.12 -2.26 -6.72
CA VAL A 150 8.38 -0.90 -7.21
C VAL A 150 8.15 0.13 -6.10
N MET A 151 7.02 0.02 -5.37
CA MET A 151 6.72 0.96 -4.29
C MET A 151 7.69 0.82 -3.12
N ASN A 152 8.18 -0.40 -2.83
CA ASN A 152 9.21 -0.57 -1.79
C ASN A 152 10.55 0.09 -2.15
N ILE A 153 10.96 0.00 -3.40
CA ILE A 153 12.17 0.69 -3.88
C ILE A 153 11.99 2.21 -3.77
N ILE A 154 10.82 2.73 -4.17
CA ILE A 154 10.51 4.16 -4.06
C ILE A 154 10.47 4.60 -2.59
N LEU A 155 9.85 3.81 -1.70
CA LEU A 155 9.78 4.11 -0.28
C LEU A 155 11.18 4.22 0.34
N TYR A 156 12.09 3.30 0.01
CA TYR A 156 13.48 3.35 0.48
C TYR A 156 14.15 4.69 0.09
N PHE A 157 13.99 5.10 -1.17
CA PHE A 157 14.53 6.36 -1.65
C PHE A 157 13.87 7.60 -0.99
N CYS A 158 12.55 7.57 -0.83
CA CYS A 158 11.79 8.65 -0.18
C CYS A 158 12.19 8.84 1.29
N ILE A 159 12.40 7.76 2.05
CA ILE A 159 12.86 7.85 3.44
C ILE A 159 14.24 8.51 3.51
N ASP A 160 15.15 8.14 2.61
CA ASP A 160 16.49 8.74 2.56
C ASP A 160 16.46 10.24 2.25
N LEU A 161 15.60 10.66 1.33
CA LEU A 161 15.36 12.07 1.04
C LEU A 161 14.73 12.81 2.22
N PHE A 162 13.76 12.17 2.89
CA PHE A 162 13.06 12.74 4.04
C PHE A 162 14.02 12.98 5.21
N ILE A 163 14.88 12.01 5.55
CA ILE A 163 15.89 12.15 6.60
C ILE A 163 16.86 13.30 6.27
N LYS A 164 17.35 13.38 5.03
CA LYS A 164 18.26 14.45 4.60
C LYS A 164 17.63 15.85 4.66
N LYS A 165 16.36 16.00 4.27
CA LYS A 165 15.69 17.31 4.32
C LYS A 165 15.25 17.69 5.74
N MET A 166 14.80 16.74 6.55
CA MET A 166 14.46 17.00 7.96
C MET A 166 15.69 17.42 8.77
N SER A 167 16.85 16.79 8.56
CA SER A 167 18.08 17.22 9.22
C SER A 167 18.50 18.64 8.83
N ARG A 168 18.32 19.03 7.55
CA ARG A 168 18.59 20.39 7.07
C ARG A 168 17.62 21.41 7.67
N LYS A 169 16.32 21.11 7.71
CA LYS A 169 15.31 21.99 8.34
C LYS A 169 15.57 22.16 9.84
N ALA A 170 15.98 21.10 10.54
CA ALA A 170 16.33 21.17 11.96
C ALA A 170 17.57 22.04 12.21
N GLN A 171 18.61 21.94 11.36
CA GLN A 171 19.80 22.79 11.42
C GLN A 171 19.47 24.27 11.16
N GLN A 172 18.61 24.56 10.17
CA GLN A 172 18.17 25.93 9.88
C GLN A 172 17.31 26.54 11.00
N ALA A 173 16.47 25.72 11.66
CA ALA A 173 15.67 26.17 12.80
C ALA A 173 16.54 26.50 14.04
N ALA A 174 17.62 25.73 14.27
CA ALA A 174 18.59 26.01 15.32
C ALA A 174 19.34 27.34 15.06
N MET A 175 19.85 27.55 13.85
CA MET A 175 20.53 28.81 13.48
C MET A 175 19.62 30.04 13.63
N ARG A 176 18.33 29.93 13.25
CA ARG A 176 17.35 31.02 13.43
C ARG A 176 17.00 31.32 14.89
N THR A 177 17.19 30.35 15.79
CA THR A 177 16.93 30.53 17.21
C THR A 177 18.11 31.21 17.90
N ASP A 178 19.32 30.94 17.44
CA ASP A 178 20.53 31.63 17.92
C ASP A 178 20.59 33.08 17.42
N GLU A 179 20.16 33.35 16.18
CA GLU A 179 20.08 34.70 15.60
C GLU A 179 19.02 35.60 16.25
N LYS A 180 17.97 35.03 16.86
CA LYS A 180 16.94 35.80 17.61
C LYS A 180 17.34 36.11 19.06
N LYS A 181 18.45 35.56 19.55
CA LYS A 181 18.92 35.71 20.93
C LYS A 181 20.14 36.61 21.08
N GLY A 182 20.80 36.98 19.97
CA GLY A 182 21.81 38.04 19.91
C GLY A 182 21.17 39.38 19.59
#